data_AF-A0AAQ1CDQ8-F1
#
_entry.id   AF-A0AAQ1CDQ8-F1
#
_cell.length_a   1.000
_cell.length_b   1.000
_cell.length_c   1.000
_cell.angle_alpha   90.00
_cell.angle_beta   90.00
_cell.angle_gamma   90.00
#
_symmetry.space_group_name_H-M   'P 1'
#
loop_
_entity.id
_entity.type
_entity.pdbx_description
1 polymer ?
#
loop_
_entity_poly.entity_id
_entity_poly.type
_entity_poly.pdbx_seq_one_letter_code
_entity_poly.pdbx_strand_id
1 'polypeptide(L)'
;MNPIIETLKEHNVSDEQVHALFSAFLENPMLAMAQIQQLGIPPEKLQQLMALVMTQPNLIKDAAESLGINAEQVEQAKQQFKNQ
;
A
#
# COMPACT_ATOMS: atom_id res chain seq x y z
N MET A 1 3.36 -13.98 6.43
CA MET A 1 3.89 -12.97 5.50
C MET A 1 2.70 -12.30 4.85
N ASN A 2 2.78 -11.00 4.61
CA ASN A 2 1.66 -10.27 4.03
C ASN A 2 1.64 -10.45 2.51
N PRO A 3 0.53 -10.91 1.90
CA PRO A 3 0.47 -11.19 0.46
C PRO A 3 0.74 -9.94 -0.40
N ILE A 4 0.47 -8.74 0.13
CA ILE A 4 0.74 -7.48 -0.57
C ILE A 4 2.24 -7.23 -0.67
N ILE A 5 2.97 -7.43 0.43
CA ILE A 5 4.42 -7.26 0.49
C ILE A 5 5.10 -8.30 -0.41
N GLU A 6 4.63 -9.55 -0.38
CA GLU A 6 5.15 -10.61 -1.26
C GLU A 6 4.97 -10.27 -2.74
N THR A 7 3.77 -9.82 -3.13
CA THR A 7 3.50 -9.39 -4.51
C THR A 7 4.44 -8.27 -4.95
N LEU A 8 4.70 -7.28 -4.09
CA LEU A 8 5.62 -6.19 -4.42
C LEU A 8 7.07 -6.70 -4.55
N LYS A 9 7.51 -7.59 -3.66
CA LYS A 9 8.85 -8.21 -3.74
C LYS A 9 9.06 -9.02 -5.02
N GLU A 10 8.03 -9.71 -5.51
CA GLU A 10 8.08 -10.41 -6.81
C GLU A 10 8.37 -9.47 -7.98
N HIS A 11 8.02 -8.19 -7.86
CA HIS A 11 8.31 -7.15 -8.85
C HIS A 11 9.69 -6.48 -8.66
N ASN A 12 10.60 -7.10 -7.90
CA ASN A 12 11.91 -6.54 -7.53
C ASN A 12 11.81 -5.24 -6.70
N VAL A 13 10.70 -5.07 -5.97
CA VAL A 13 10.53 -3.95 -5.05
C VAL A 13 11.22 -4.28 -3.74
N SER A 14 12.19 -3.46 -3.36
CA SER A 14 12.94 -3.59 -2.12
C SER A 14 12.06 -3.28 -0.91
N ASP A 15 12.40 -3.78 0.29
CA ASP A 15 11.65 -3.48 1.51
C ASP A 15 11.49 -1.97 1.76
N GLU A 16 12.53 -1.17 1.46
CA GLU A 16 12.46 0.30 1.54
C GLU A 16 11.47 0.91 0.55
N GLN A 17 11.41 0.37 -0.68
CA GLN A 17 10.47 0.84 -1.71
C GLN A 17 9.04 0.43 -1.38
N VAL A 18 8.84 -0.77 -0.81
CA VAL A 18 7.54 -1.21 -0.29
C VAL A 18 7.09 -0.27 0.82
N HIS A 19 7.98 0.05 1.76
CA HIS A 19 7.69 0.98 2.85
C HIS A 19 7.33 2.38 2.33
N ALA A 20 8.13 2.92 1.42
CA ALA A 20 7.90 4.23 0.81
C ALA A 20 6.58 4.26 0.04
N LEU A 21 6.27 3.20 -0.72
CA LEU A 21 5.05 3.08 -1.48
C LEU A 21 3.82 3.00 -0.57
N PHE A 22 3.88 2.17 0.47
CA PHE A 22 2.79 2.07 1.45
C PHE A 22 2.60 3.39 2.19
N SER A 23 3.67 4.02 2.65
CA SER A 23 3.58 5.32 3.33
C SER A 23 2.96 6.37 2.43
N ALA A 24 3.42 6.47 1.18
CA ALA A 24 2.85 7.37 0.19
C ALA A 24 1.37 7.04 -0.09
N PHE A 25 1.01 5.76 -0.12
CA PHE A 25 -0.37 5.32 -0.34
C PHE A 25 -1.31 5.71 0.79
N LEU A 26 -0.83 5.63 2.04
CA LEU A 26 -1.59 6.01 3.22
C LEU A 26 -1.73 7.53 3.37
N GLU A 27 -0.69 8.29 3.01
CA GLU A 27 -0.77 9.76 2.98
C GLU A 27 -1.66 10.26 1.84
N ASN A 28 -1.37 9.80 0.62
CA ASN A 28 -2.06 10.24 -0.59
C ASN A 28 -1.95 9.18 -1.71
N PRO A 29 -3.05 8.51 -2.09
CA PRO A 29 -3.03 7.52 -3.17
C PRO A 29 -2.50 8.03 -4.51
N MET A 30 -2.60 9.34 -4.78
CA MET A 30 -2.03 9.95 -5.98
C MET A 30 -0.48 9.98 -5.96
N LEU A 31 0.14 10.13 -4.78
CA LEU A 31 1.59 10.05 -4.65
C LEU A 31 2.08 8.61 -4.84
N ALA A 32 1.34 7.63 -4.32
CA ALA A 32 1.65 6.21 -4.55
C ALA A 32 1.55 5.81 -6.03
N MET A 33 0.59 6.38 -6.79
CA MET A 33 0.52 6.17 -8.24
C MET A 33 1.81 6.62 -8.94
N ALA A 34 2.34 7.79 -8.57
CA ALA A 34 3.58 8.30 -9.15
C ALA A 34 4.78 7.39 -8.80
N GLN A 35 4.87 6.91 -7.56
CA GLN A 35 5.92 5.96 -7.16
C GLN A 35 5.80 4.61 -7.88
N ILE A 36 4.60 4.06 -8.02
CA ILE A 36 4.38 2.80 -8.75
C ILE A 36 4.85 2.90 -10.20
N GLN A 37 4.56 4.02 -10.86
CA GLN A 37 5.06 4.27 -12.21
C GLN A 37 6.58 4.36 -12.27
N GLN A 38 7.22 5.02 -11.30
CA GLN A 38 8.69 5.10 -11.21
C GLN A 38 9.34 3.74 -10.92
N LEU A 39 8.66 2.89 -10.16
CA LEU A 39 9.09 1.53 -9.84
C LEU A 39 8.84 0.54 -11.00
N GLY A 40 8.18 0.97 -12.08
CA GLY A 40 7.82 0.11 -13.21
C GLY A 40 6.74 -0.92 -12.86
N ILE A 41 5.99 -0.70 -11.78
CA ILE A 41 4.93 -1.57 -11.33
C ILE A 41 3.66 -1.26 -12.13
N PRO A 42 2.86 -2.28 -12.53
CA PRO A 42 1.61 -2.04 -13.24
C PRO A 42 0.63 -1.21 -12.37
N PRO A 43 -0.07 -0.22 -12.93
CA PRO A 43 -1.09 0.56 -12.19
C PRO A 43 -2.24 -0.33 -11.68
N GLU A 44 -2.49 -1.47 -12.32
CA GLU A 44 -3.44 -2.49 -11.88
C GLU A 44 -3.09 -3.05 -10.49
N LYS A 45 -1.81 -3.12 -10.14
CA LYS A 45 -1.38 -3.55 -8.79
C LYS A 45 -1.78 -2.56 -7.73
N LEU A 46 -1.76 -1.26 -8.04
CA LEU A 46 -2.33 -0.26 -7.13
C LEU A 46 -3.83 -0.45 -6.97
N GLN A 47 -4.55 -0.69 -8.07
CA GLN A 47 -5.99 -0.97 -8.01
C GLN A 47 -6.29 -2.23 -7.19
N GLN A 48 -5.48 -3.29 -7.31
CA GLN A 48 -5.56 -4.47 -6.45
C GLN A 48 -5.32 -4.13 -4.98
N LEU A 49 -4.32 -3.30 -4.69
CA LEU A 49 -4.03 -2.81 -3.34
C LEU A 49 -5.22 -2.03 -2.76
N MET A 50 -5.80 -1.10 -3.53
CA MET A 50 -7.01 -0.36 -3.15
C MET A 50 -8.19 -1.30 -2.91
N ALA A 51 -8.41 -2.26 -3.80
CA ALA A 51 -9.47 -3.26 -3.64
C ALA A 51 -9.27 -4.11 -2.37
N LEU A 52 -8.03 -4.49 -2.05
CA LEU A 52 -7.69 -5.20 -0.81
C LEU A 52 -7.90 -4.33 0.43
N VAL A 53 -7.61 -3.03 0.37
CA VAL A 53 -7.88 -2.09 1.48
C VAL A 53 -9.38 -2.05 1.79
N MET A 54 -10.20 -2.00 0.74
CA MET A 54 -11.66 -1.92 0.87
C MET A 54 -12.28 -3.24 1.32
N THR A 55 -11.84 -4.37 0.76
CA THR A 55 -12.42 -5.69 1.04
C THR A 55 -11.82 -6.36 2.28
N GLN A 56 -10.54 -6.13 2.54
CA GLN A 56 -9.75 -6.79 3.59
C GLN A 56 -8.84 -5.79 4.32
N PRO A 57 -9.44 -4.83 5.05
CA PRO A 57 -8.71 -3.78 5.74
C PRO A 57 -7.71 -4.28 6.80
N ASN A 58 -7.86 -5.51 7.28
CA ASN A 58 -6.95 -6.14 8.24
C ASN A 58 -5.59 -6.46 7.60
N LEU A 59 -5.57 -6.83 6.31
CA LEU A 59 -4.31 -7.11 5.61
C LEU A 59 -3.44 -5.87 5.48
N ILE A 60 -4.04 -4.68 5.30
CA ILE A 60 -3.29 -3.42 5.25
C ILE A 60 -2.68 -3.11 6.61
N LYS A 61 -3.41 -3.40 7.69
CA LYS A 61 -2.90 -3.22 9.04
C LYS A 61 -1.71 -4.15 9.30
N ASP A 62 -1.82 -5.42 8.94
CA ASP A 62 -0.72 -6.38 9.08
C ASP A 62 0.50 -6.00 8.21
N ALA A 63 0.27 -5.44 7.01
CA ALA A 63 1.33 -4.95 6.13
C ALA A 63 2.04 -3.75 6.75
N ALA A 64 1.26 -2.77 7.23
CA ALA A 64 1.77 -1.59 7.88
C ALA A 64 2.56 -1.95 9.14
N GLU A 65 2.03 -2.83 10.01
CA GLU A 65 2.74 -3.30 11.20
C GLU A 65 4.05 -4.02 10.83
N SER A 66 4.04 -4.84 9.78
CA SER A 66 5.26 -5.52 9.29
C SER A 66 6.30 -4.53 8.74
N LEU A 67 5.86 -3.38 8.26
CA LEU A 67 6.69 -2.30 7.74
C LEU A 67 7.07 -1.27 8.82
N GLY A 68 6.51 -1.38 10.04
CA GLY A 68 6.71 -0.37 11.10
C GLY A 68 5.92 0.93 10.89
N ILE A 69 4.90 0.89 10.02
CA ILE A 69 3.98 2.00 9.74
C ILE A 69 2.87 2.01 10.80
N ASN A 70 2.61 3.19 11.36
CA ASN A 70 1.77 3.32 12.54
C ASN A 70 0.28 3.09 12.22
N ALA A 71 -0.47 2.53 13.17
CA ALA A 71 -1.90 2.25 13.04
C ALA A 71 -2.74 3.50 12.69
N GLU A 72 -2.30 4.68 13.14
CA GLU A 72 -2.98 5.95 12.86
C GLU A 72 -2.98 6.32 11.37
N GLN A 73 -1.86 6.08 10.66
CA GLN A 73 -1.76 6.31 9.21
C GLN A 73 -2.64 5.34 8.43
N VAL A 74 -2.72 4.09 8.89
CA VAL A 74 -3.62 3.07 8.33
C VAL A 74 -5.08 3.49 8.48
N GLU A 75 -5.44 4.02 9.65
CA GLU A 75 -6.80 4.43 9.94
C GLU A 75 -7.23 5.66 9.13
N GLN A 76 -6.33 6.64 8.98
CA GLN A 76 -6.52 7.80 8.11
C GLN A 76 -6.74 7.39 6.65
N ALA A 77 -5.91 6.50 6.11
CA ALA A 77 -6.09 6.01 4.74
C ALA A 77 -7.44 5.31 4.56
N LYS A 78 -7.85 4.47 5.50
CA LYS A 78 -9.17 3.80 5.47
C LYS A 78 -10.32 4.81 5.45
N GLN A 79 -10.20 5.95 6.12
CA GLN A 79 -11.20 7.01 6.06
C GLN A 79 -11.21 7.72 4.70
N GLN A 80 -10.04 7.97 4.09
CA GLN A 80 -9.96 8.54 2.75
C GLN A 80 -10.66 7.65 1.70
N PHE A 81 -10.52 6.32 1.80
CA PHE A 81 -11.15 5.38 0.86
C PHE A 81 -12.62 5.06 1.16
N LYS A 82 -13.11 5.27 2.38
CA LYS A 82 -14.54 5.08 2.70
C LYS A 82 -15.45 6.20 2.19
N ASN A 83 -14.88 7.39 1.93
CA ASN A 83 -15.63 8.58 1.55
C ASN A 83 -15.66 8.83 0.03
N GLN A 84 -15.31 7.83 -0.78
CA GLN A 84 -15.39 7.88 -2.24
C GLN A 84 -16.26 6.74 -2.76
#